data_AF-A0A251X849-F1
#
_entry.id   AF-A0A251X849-F1
#
_cell.length_a   1.000
_cell.length_b   1.000
_cell.length_c   1.000
_cell.angle_alpha   90.00
_cell.angle_beta   90.00
_cell.angle_gamma   90.00
#
_symmetry.space_group_name_H-M   'P 1'
#
loop_
_entity.id
_entity.type
_entity.pdbx_description
1 polymer ?
#
loop_
_entity_poly.entity_id
_entity_poly.type
_entity_poly.pdbx_seq_one_letter_code
_entity_poly.pdbx_strand_id
1 'polypeptide(L)'
;MRTIHYFLFSTIFTLAGCTTLLPTQEMSDARQALQAAQLVQAEKYAHQQVQMATFKLSHAELNFSAGNVQSAREHALSAKEAAIAAHTMAVALVRAENVLHTLHHYDTQAAEALKATLEQARHAAETGDVRSTLFYADDTYRAAKQRLNPYYLTEVEQWLHTWQQQHPQLSDEQMELVQAIQAALANQNGNKARDLFLMLSTSPFPIP
;
A
#
# COMPACT_ATOMS: atom_id res chain seq x y z
N MET A 1 -16.21 58.87 15.46
CA MET A 1 -15.33 57.79 15.95
C MET A 1 -15.68 56.48 15.26
N ARG A 2 -15.21 56.20 14.02
CA ARG A 2 -15.38 54.89 13.35
C ARG A 2 -14.67 54.77 11.98
N THR A 3 -13.43 55.27 11.83
CA THR A 3 -12.75 55.23 10.49
C THR A 3 -11.24 54.98 10.54
N ILE A 4 -10.68 54.51 11.68
CA ILE A 4 -9.21 54.43 11.86
C ILE A 4 -8.68 52.98 11.95
N HIS A 5 -9.54 51.96 11.98
CA HIS A 5 -9.08 50.57 12.23
C HIS A 5 -8.88 49.71 10.98
N TYR A 6 -9.21 50.19 9.77
CA TYR A 6 -9.02 49.41 8.54
C TYR A 6 -7.71 49.73 7.79
N PHE A 7 -6.91 50.68 8.27
CA PHE A 7 -5.65 51.05 7.61
C PHE A 7 -4.44 50.22 8.10
N LEU A 8 -4.60 49.44 9.17
CA LEU A 8 -3.50 48.66 9.79
C LEU A 8 -3.46 47.19 9.37
N PHE A 9 -4.33 46.78 8.43
CA PHE A 9 -4.38 45.41 7.89
C PHE A 9 -3.90 45.32 6.44
N SER A 10 -3.31 46.40 5.90
CA SER A 10 -2.93 46.51 4.48
C SER A 10 -1.41 46.43 4.23
N THR A 11 -0.58 46.18 5.25
CA THR A 11 0.88 46.39 5.16
C THR A 11 1.72 45.16 5.53
N ILE A 12 1.16 43.96 5.51
CA ILE A 12 1.89 42.71 5.79
C ILE A 12 1.55 41.67 4.71
N PHE A 13 1.81 41.93 3.42
CA PHE A 13 1.68 40.85 2.42
C PHE A 13 2.49 41.05 1.12
N THR A 14 3.61 41.79 1.16
CA THR A 14 4.44 42.03 -0.03
C THR A 14 5.93 41.80 0.22
N LEU A 15 6.26 40.75 0.98
CA LEU A 15 7.59 40.14 0.98
C LEU A 15 7.48 38.74 0.37
N ALA A 16 6.97 38.67 -0.87
CA ALA A 16 7.21 37.54 -1.76
C ALA A 16 8.69 37.57 -2.20
N GLY A 17 9.58 37.30 -1.25
CA GLY A 17 10.99 37.07 -1.53
C GLY A 17 11.11 35.78 -2.33
N CYS A 18 11.50 35.94 -3.59
CA CYS A 18 12.03 34.96 -4.53
C CYS A 18 11.93 33.49 -4.09
N THR A 19 10.85 32.81 -4.49
CA THR A 19 10.77 31.35 -4.55
C THR A 19 11.64 30.82 -5.68
N THR A 20 12.95 31.07 -5.64
CA THR A 20 13.90 30.18 -6.30
C THR A 20 13.94 28.93 -5.44
N LEU A 21 13.03 27.98 -5.70
CA LEU A 21 12.97 26.68 -5.04
C LEU A 21 14.38 26.07 -5.00
N LEU A 22 15.01 26.11 -3.83
CA LEU A 22 16.22 25.35 -3.57
C LEU A 22 15.86 23.85 -3.64
N PRO A 23 16.73 22.98 -4.15
CA PRO A 23 16.50 21.54 -4.31
C PRO A 23 16.31 20.79 -2.97
N THR A 24 16.24 21.52 -1.86
CA THR A 24 15.98 21.02 -0.51
C THR A 24 14.62 20.37 -0.38
N GLN A 25 13.62 20.83 -1.14
CA GLN A 25 12.30 20.19 -1.14
C GLN A 25 12.36 18.81 -1.81
N GLU A 26 12.95 18.74 -3.00
CA GLU A 26 13.09 17.52 -3.78
C GLU A 26 13.93 16.47 -3.03
N MET A 27 15.01 16.90 -2.34
CA MET A 27 15.79 16.01 -1.47
C MET A 27 15.00 15.54 -0.25
N SER A 28 14.14 16.38 0.33
CA SER A 28 13.27 15.99 1.44
C SER A 28 12.23 14.95 0.99
N ASP A 29 11.60 15.16 -0.16
CA ASP A 29 10.68 14.19 -0.77
C ASP A 29 11.37 12.85 -1.05
N ALA A 30 12.61 12.88 -1.56
CA ALA A 30 13.39 11.68 -1.81
C ALA A 30 13.70 10.90 -0.51
N ARG A 31 14.07 11.61 0.57
CA ARG A 31 14.27 11.00 1.90
C ARG A 31 13.00 10.37 2.44
N GLN A 32 11.86 11.07 2.34
CA GLN A 32 10.56 10.55 2.79
C GLN A 32 10.14 9.31 1.99
N ALA A 33 10.34 9.33 0.66
CA ALA A 33 10.07 8.17 -0.17
C ALA A 33 10.97 6.98 0.18
N LEU A 34 12.26 7.21 0.41
CA LEU A 34 13.20 6.16 0.81
C LEU A 34 12.84 5.59 2.19
N GLN A 35 12.47 6.44 3.14
CA GLN A 35 11.97 6.01 4.45
C GLN A 35 10.69 5.16 4.32
N ALA A 36 9.75 5.56 3.45
CA ALA A 36 8.56 4.76 3.19
C ALA A 36 8.92 3.38 2.63
N ALA A 37 9.86 3.30 1.69
CA ALA A 37 10.37 2.02 1.18
C ALA A 37 11.00 1.16 2.28
N GLN A 38 11.76 1.76 3.21
CA GLN A 38 12.35 1.05 4.34
C GLN A 38 11.30 0.52 5.33
N LEU A 39 10.22 1.27 5.58
CA LEU A 39 9.12 0.84 6.45
C LEU A 39 8.43 -0.44 5.95
N VAL A 40 8.37 -0.64 4.63
CA VAL A 40 7.86 -1.88 4.01
C VAL A 40 8.96 -2.92 3.75
N GLN A 41 10.14 -2.75 4.37
CA GLN A 41 11.29 -3.63 4.23
C GLN A 41 11.74 -3.83 2.78
N ALA A 42 11.67 -2.78 1.95
CA ALA A 42 12.03 -2.87 0.54
C ALA A 42 13.48 -3.31 0.29
N GLU A 43 14.37 -3.18 1.28
CA GLU A 43 15.74 -3.70 1.21
C GLU A 43 15.80 -5.22 0.97
N LYS A 44 14.80 -5.96 1.48
CA LYS A 44 14.67 -7.41 1.28
C LYS A 44 14.07 -7.78 -0.07
N TYR A 45 13.13 -6.97 -0.56
CA TYR A 45 12.27 -7.32 -1.70
C TYR A 45 12.65 -6.63 -3.00
N ALA A 46 13.26 -5.46 -2.92
CA ALA A 46 13.59 -4.59 -4.05
C ALA A 46 14.97 -3.94 -3.83
N HIS A 47 15.94 -4.75 -3.42
CA HIS A 47 17.27 -4.32 -2.98
C HIS A 47 17.95 -3.35 -3.97
N GLN A 48 17.93 -3.69 -5.27
CA GLN A 48 18.54 -2.86 -6.31
C GLN A 48 17.94 -1.46 -6.38
N GLN A 49 16.63 -1.32 -6.23
CA GLN A 49 15.97 -0.01 -6.26
C GLN A 49 16.25 0.81 -5.00
N VAL A 50 16.36 0.17 -3.83
CA VAL A 50 16.80 0.85 -2.60
C VAL A 50 18.23 1.35 -2.74
N GLN A 51 19.15 0.50 -3.23
CA GLN A 51 20.54 0.92 -3.48
C GLN A 51 20.61 2.09 -4.45
N MET A 52 19.86 2.02 -5.56
CA MET A 52 19.79 3.09 -6.55
C MET A 52 19.28 4.41 -5.95
N ALA A 53 18.23 4.34 -5.13
CA ALA A 53 17.66 5.51 -4.45
C ALA A 53 18.67 6.15 -3.49
N THR A 54 19.31 5.35 -2.63
CA THR A 54 20.32 5.79 -1.68
C THR A 54 21.52 6.42 -2.38
N PHE A 55 22.02 5.78 -3.43
CA PHE A 55 23.13 6.29 -4.23
C PHE A 55 22.80 7.65 -4.85
N LYS A 56 21.65 7.77 -5.52
CA LYS A 56 21.21 9.02 -6.15
C LYS A 56 20.98 10.12 -5.12
N LEU A 57 20.41 9.82 -3.97
CA LEU A 57 20.21 10.79 -2.90
C LEU A 57 21.55 11.33 -2.38
N SER A 58 22.53 10.44 -2.16
CA SER A 58 23.88 10.86 -1.77
C SER A 58 24.53 11.77 -2.82
N HIS A 59 24.38 11.45 -4.11
CA HIS A 59 24.85 12.32 -5.19
C HIS A 59 24.12 13.67 -5.24
N ALA A 60 22.83 13.71 -4.90
CA ALA A 60 22.09 14.97 -4.79
C ALA A 60 22.69 15.87 -3.70
N GLU A 61 22.98 15.30 -2.53
CA GLU A 61 23.55 16.00 -1.38
C GLU A 61 24.96 16.53 -1.67
N LEU A 62 25.80 15.72 -2.34
CA LEU A 62 27.14 16.14 -2.77
C LEU A 62 27.08 17.30 -3.77
N ASN A 63 26.24 17.21 -4.80
CA ASN A 63 26.09 18.27 -5.79
C ASN A 63 25.53 19.55 -5.18
N PHE A 64 24.58 19.44 -4.25
CA PHE A 64 24.03 20.59 -3.54
C PHE A 64 25.12 21.31 -2.74
N SER A 65 25.93 20.54 -2.02
CA SER A 65 27.05 21.06 -1.22
C SER A 65 28.14 21.72 -2.08
N ALA A 66 28.32 21.26 -3.33
CA ALA A 66 29.24 21.85 -4.30
C ALA A 66 28.68 23.09 -5.03
N GLY A 67 27.44 23.50 -4.75
CA GLY A 67 26.78 24.59 -5.48
C GLY A 67 26.19 24.19 -6.84
N ASN A 68 26.26 22.91 -7.21
CA ASN A 68 25.69 22.35 -8.44
C ASN A 68 24.19 22.07 -8.29
N VAL A 69 23.41 23.14 -8.15
CA VAL A 69 21.98 23.09 -7.79
C VAL A 69 21.14 22.27 -8.77
N GLN A 70 21.38 22.40 -10.07
CA GLN A 70 20.60 21.69 -11.09
C GLN A 70 20.83 20.18 -11.03
N SER A 71 22.10 19.74 -10.97
CA SER A 71 22.46 18.33 -10.82
C SER A 71 21.93 17.75 -9.51
N ALA A 72 21.95 18.54 -8.42
CA ALA A 72 21.35 18.12 -7.16
C ALA A 72 19.85 17.82 -7.29
N ARG A 73 19.10 18.70 -7.97
CA ARG A 73 17.67 18.49 -8.25
C ARG A 73 17.43 17.20 -9.05
N GLU A 74 18.18 17.01 -10.14
CA GLU A 74 18.03 15.83 -11.01
C GLU A 74 18.28 14.52 -10.25
N HIS A 75 19.36 14.48 -9.46
CA HIS A 75 19.66 13.33 -8.62
C HIS A 75 18.60 13.10 -7.53
N ALA A 76 18.06 14.17 -6.91
CA ALA A 76 17.02 14.05 -5.90
C ALA A 76 15.70 13.49 -6.48
N LEU A 77 15.26 14.00 -7.63
CA LEU A 77 14.08 13.48 -8.33
C LEU A 77 14.26 12.01 -8.71
N SER A 78 15.43 11.66 -9.24
CA SER A 78 15.72 10.28 -9.64
C SER A 78 15.87 9.33 -8.45
N ALA A 79 16.31 9.83 -7.28
CA ALA A 79 16.31 9.09 -6.03
C ALA A 79 14.89 8.82 -5.54
N LYS A 80 14.01 9.83 -5.58
CA LYS A 80 12.59 9.72 -5.24
C LYS A 80 11.90 8.66 -6.10
N GLU A 81 12.12 8.67 -7.42
CA GLU A 81 11.55 7.68 -8.34
C GLU A 81 11.99 6.24 -8.00
N ALA A 82 13.28 6.02 -7.75
CA ALA A 82 13.81 4.72 -7.37
C ALA A 82 13.24 4.25 -6.01
N ALA A 83 13.08 5.16 -5.04
CA ALA A 83 12.48 4.83 -3.75
C ALA A 83 11.00 4.44 -3.86
N ILE A 84 10.22 5.15 -4.69
CA ILE A 84 8.82 4.81 -4.98
C ILE A 84 8.74 3.44 -5.67
N ALA A 85 9.63 3.16 -6.62
CA ALA A 85 9.71 1.85 -7.26
C ALA A 85 10.00 0.74 -6.24
N ALA A 86 11.00 0.93 -5.38
CA ALA A 86 11.35 -0.01 -4.33
C ALA A 86 10.16 -0.31 -3.40
N HIS A 87 9.49 0.73 -2.91
CA HIS A 87 8.30 0.60 -2.08
C HIS A 87 7.20 -0.19 -2.79
N THR A 88 6.87 0.18 -4.03
CA THR A 88 5.77 -0.44 -4.79
C THR A 88 6.04 -1.91 -5.07
N MET A 89 7.27 -2.25 -5.48
CA MET A 89 7.70 -3.64 -5.68
C MET A 89 7.61 -4.45 -4.39
N ALA A 90 8.09 -3.90 -3.27
CA ALA A 90 8.04 -4.58 -1.98
C ALA A 90 6.61 -4.87 -1.53
N VAL A 91 5.71 -3.88 -1.61
CA VAL A 91 4.29 -4.07 -1.27
C VAL A 91 3.64 -5.14 -2.16
N ALA A 92 3.91 -5.13 -3.47
CA ALA A 92 3.36 -6.12 -4.38
C ALA A 92 3.84 -7.55 -4.06
N LEU A 93 5.15 -7.72 -3.84
CA LEU A 93 5.75 -9.01 -3.50
C LEU A 93 5.25 -9.55 -2.15
N VAL A 94 5.23 -8.72 -1.10
CA VAL A 94 4.71 -9.10 0.23
C VAL A 94 3.24 -9.50 0.12
N ARG A 95 2.43 -8.75 -0.63
CA ARG A 95 1.02 -9.06 -0.84
C ARG A 95 0.84 -10.41 -1.53
N ALA A 96 1.63 -10.68 -2.57
CA ALA A 96 1.59 -11.95 -3.30
C ALA A 96 2.05 -13.13 -2.42
N GLU A 97 3.10 -12.95 -1.62
CA GLU A 97 3.57 -13.93 -0.63
C GLU A 97 2.50 -14.29 0.39
N ASN A 98 1.87 -13.28 1.00
CA ASN A 98 0.89 -13.48 2.06
C ASN A 98 -0.34 -14.23 1.56
N VAL A 99 -0.85 -13.89 0.38
CA VAL A 99 -2.00 -14.60 -0.19
C VAL A 99 -1.62 -16.03 -0.59
N LEU A 100 -0.40 -16.24 -1.08
CA LEU A 100 0.07 -17.57 -1.46
C LEU A 100 0.26 -18.45 -0.22
N HIS A 101 0.81 -17.89 0.86
CA HIS A 101 0.89 -18.56 2.16
C HIS A 101 -0.51 -18.93 2.67
N THR A 102 -1.48 -18.03 2.54
CA THR A 102 -2.87 -18.32 2.91
C THR A 102 -3.44 -19.47 2.07
N LEU A 103 -3.28 -19.41 0.74
CA LEU A 103 -3.72 -20.47 -0.16
C LEU A 103 -3.08 -21.82 0.17
N HIS A 104 -1.81 -21.85 0.56
CA HIS A 104 -1.11 -23.08 0.92
C HIS A 104 -1.80 -23.87 2.04
N HIS A 105 -2.46 -23.18 2.98
CA HIS A 105 -3.25 -23.82 4.05
C HIS A 105 -4.54 -24.49 3.54
N TYR A 106 -5.12 -24.00 2.45
CA TYR A 106 -6.37 -24.53 1.87
C TYR A 106 -6.13 -25.51 0.71
N ASP A 107 -5.15 -25.21 -0.13
CA ASP A 107 -4.80 -25.94 -1.34
C ASP A 107 -3.29 -25.82 -1.61
N THR A 108 -2.53 -26.73 -1.00
CA THR A 108 -1.09 -26.80 -1.15
C THR A 108 -0.66 -26.99 -2.60
N GLN A 109 -1.41 -27.76 -3.39
CA GLN A 109 -1.06 -28.04 -4.78
C GLN A 109 -1.23 -26.80 -5.66
N ALA A 110 -2.34 -26.05 -5.51
CA ALA A 110 -2.52 -24.80 -6.22
C ALA A 110 -1.50 -23.73 -5.79
N ALA A 111 -1.13 -23.68 -4.52
CA ALA A 111 -0.10 -22.77 -4.04
C ALA A 111 1.27 -23.07 -4.68
N GLU A 112 1.69 -24.34 -4.72
CA GLU A 112 2.96 -24.71 -5.37
C GLU A 112 2.95 -24.42 -6.88
N ALA A 113 1.80 -24.54 -7.55
CA ALA A 113 1.68 -24.19 -8.97
C ALA A 113 1.90 -22.68 -9.23
N LEU A 114 1.48 -21.80 -8.33
CA LEU A 114 1.64 -20.34 -8.46
C LEU A 114 3.00 -19.83 -7.99
N LYS A 115 3.75 -20.64 -7.22
CA LYS A 115 5.07 -20.28 -6.71
C LYS A 115 6.06 -19.94 -7.81
N ALA A 116 6.01 -20.64 -8.94
CA ALA A 116 6.89 -20.37 -10.09
C ALA A 116 6.70 -18.94 -10.61
N THR A 117 5.47 -18.43 -10.69
CA THR A 117 5.18 -17.05 -11.11
C THR A 117 5.69 -16.03 -10.09
N LEU A 118 5.56 -16.32 -8.79
CA LEU A 118 6.11 -15.45 -7.74
C LEU A 118 7.65 -15.36 -7.82
N GLU A 119 8.32 -16.48 -8.11
CA GLU A 119 9.78 -16.48 -8.30
C GLU A 119 10.21 -15.68 -9.53
N GLN A 120 9.41 -15.64 -10.61
CA GLN A 120 9.65 -14.72 -11.72
C GLN A 120 9.56 -13.25 -11.28
N ALA A 121 8.60 -12.91 -10.40
CA ALA A 121 8.48 -11.57 -9.84
C ALA A 121 9.72 -11.18 -9.02
N ARG A 122 10.24 -12.12 -8.21
CA ARG A 122 11.47 -11.92 -7.42
C ARG A 122 12.69 -11.72 -8.29
N HIS A 123 12.86 -12.57 -9.31
CA HIS A 123 13.99 -12.45 -10.22
C HIS A 123 13.98 -11.13 -11.00
N ALA A 124 12.80 -10.69 -11.45
CA ALA A 124 12.63 -9.35 -12.00
C ALA A 124 13.01 -8.25 -10.99
N ALA A 125 12.70 -8.45 -9.70
CA ALA A 125 13.03 -7.47 -8.68
C ALA A 125 14.53 -7.39 -8.38
N GLU A 126 15.21 -8.53 -8.39
CA GLU A 126 16.66 -8.65 -8.26
C GLU A 126 17.43 -7.94 -9.37
N THR A 127 16.84 -7.87 -10.57
CA THR A 127 17.40 -7.16 -11.74
C THR A 127 16.91 -5.72 -11.87
N GLY A 128 16.04 -5.27 -10.95
CA GLY A 128 15.49 -3.93 -10.91
C GLY A 128 14.40 -3.67 -11.95
N ASP A 129 13.87 -4.69 -12.61
CA ASP A 129 12.77 -4.58 -13.55
C ASP A 129 11.42 -4.42 -12.83
N VAL A 130 11.11 -3.16 -12.52
CA VAL A 130 9.88 -2.75 -11.83
C VAL A 130 8.63 -3.28 -12.54
N ARG A 131 8.58 -3.19 -13.87
CA ARG A 131 7.37 -3.53 -14.63
C ARG A 131 7.09 -5.02 -14.54
N SER A 132 8.10 -5.85 -14.77
CA SER A 132 7.95 -7.31 -14.71
C SER A 132 7.67 -7.79 -13.28
N THR A 133 8.30 -7.19 -12.26
CA THR A 133 7.99 -7.49 -10.86
C THR A 133 6.52 -7.26 -10.54
N LEU A 134 5.99 -6.09 -10.88
CA LEU A 134 4.58 -5.78 -10.61
C LEU A 134 3.64 -6.68 -11.39
N PHE A 135 3.96 -6.97 -12.66
CA PHE A 135 3.15 -7.86 -13.49
C PHE A 135 3.03 -9.27 -12.88
N TYR A 136 4.15 -9.92 -12.55
CA TYR A 136 4.14 -11.29 -12.03
C TYR A 136 3.59 -11.37 -10.59
N ALA A 137 3.88 -10.38 -9.74
CA ALA A 137 3.34 -10.32 -8.38
C ALA A 137 1.80 -10.14 -8.39
N ASP A 138 1.28 -9.25 -9.23
CA ASP A 138 -0.16 -9.02 -9.35
C ASP A 138 -0.90 -10.17 -10.01
N ASP A 139 -0.26 -10.86 -10.97
CA ASP A 139 -0.79 -12.09 -11.55
C ASP A 139 -0.92 -13.19 -10.49
N THR A 140 0.16 -13.43 -9.74
CA THR A 140 0.17 -14.38 -8.60
C THR A 140 -0.93 -14.04 -7.59
N TYR A 141 -1.03 -12.76 -7.19
CA TYR A 141 -2.02 -12.32 -6.20
C TYR A 141 -3.45 -12.57 -6.67
N ARG A 142 -3.78 -12.18 -7.91
CA ARG A 142 -5.13 -12.36 -8.46
C ARG A 142 -5.48 -13.83 -8.62
N ALA A 143 -4.56 -14.63 -9.15
CA ALA A 143 -4.75 -16.07 -9.31
C ALA A 143 -4.99 -16.75 -7.94
N ALA A 144 -4.18 -16.42 -6.92
CA ALA A 144 -4.34 -16.98 -5.58
C ALA A 144 -5.68 -16.57 -4.94
N LYS A 145 -6.10 -15.30 -5.07
CA LYS A 145 -7.41 -14.84 -4.58
C LYS A 145 -8.58 -15.53 -5.26
N GLN A 146 -8.47 -15.80 -6.56
CA GLN A 146 -9.49 -16.53 -7.30
C GLN A 146 -9.60 -17.98 -6.79
N ARG A 147 -8.46 -18.63 -6.50
CA ARG A 147 -8.43 -19.98 -5.92
C ARG A 147 -8.98 -20.02 -4.49
N LEU A 148 -8.72 -19.00 -3.69
CA LEU A 148 -9.23 -18.88 -2.31
C LEU A 148 -10.74 -18.63 -2.24
N ASN A 149 -11.31 -17.98 -3.25
CA ASN A 149 -12.71 -17.56 -3.25
C ASN A 149 -13.73 -18.65 -2.86
N PRO A 150 -13.73 -19.87 -3.45
CA PRO A 150 -14.67 -20.93 -3.05
C PRO A 150 -14.50 -21.39 -1.59
N TYR A 151 -13.28 -21.37 -1.05
CA TYR A 151 -13.03 -21.71 0.35
C TYR A 151 -13.67 -20.67 1.28
N TYR A 152 -13.49 -19.39 0.95
CA TYR A 152 -14.09 -18.30 1.72
C TYR A 152 -15.62 -18.26 1.65
N LEU A 153 -16.22 -18.62 0.52
CA LEU A 153 -17.68 -18.75 0.42
C LEU A 153 -18.21 -19.78 1.43
N THR A 154 -17.64 -20.99 1.39
CA THR A 154 -18.03 -22.10 2.29
C THR A 154 -17.82 -21.73 3.76
N GLU A 155 -16.64 -21.17 4.08
CA GLU A 155 -16.27 -20.79 5.44
C GLU A 155 -17.21 -19.73 6.01
N VAL A 156 -17.47 -18.66 5.25
CA VAL A 156 -18.34 -17.57 5.69
C VAL A 156 -19.80 -18.00 5.81
N GLU A 157 -20.30 -18.88 4.93
CA GLU A 157 -21.64 -19.46 5.07
C GLU A 157 -21.80 -20.19 6.40
N GLN A 158 -20.84 -21.03 6.76
CA GLN A 158 -20.85 -21.77 8.02
C GLN A 158 -20.75 -20.83 9.24
N TRP A 159 -19.85 -19.85 9.18
CA TRP A 159 -19.66 -18.90 10.26
C TRP A 159 -20.86 -18.00 10.47
N LEU A 160 -21.45 -17.47 9.39
CA LEU A 160 -22.63 -16.62 9.46
C LEU A 160 -23.80 -17.37 10.09
N HIS A 161 -24.03 -18.62 9.67
CA HIS A 161 -25.09 -19.46 10.25
C HIS A 161 -24.88 -19.64 11.75
N THR A 162 -23.66 -19.99 12.17
CA THR A 162 -23.32 -20.19 13.59
C THR A 162 -23.48 -18.90 14.40
N TRP A 163 -23.02 -17.78 13.83
CA TRP A 163 -23.07 -16.49 14.49
C TRP A 163 -24.51 -16.00 14.69
N GLN A 164 -25.38 -16.16 13.70
CA GLN A 164 -26.81 -15.79 13.79
C GLN A 164 -27.56 -16.62 14.84
N GLN A 165 -27.21 -17.90 15.03
CA GLN A 165 -27.80 -18.71 16.09
C GLN A 165 -27.42 -18.21 17.50
N GLN A 166 -26.21 -17.66 17.65
CA GLN A 166 -25.73 -17.12 18.92
C GLN A 166 -26.24 -15.70 19.21
N HIS A 167 -26.66 -14.97 18.18
CA HIS A 167 -27.09 -13.56 18.26
C HIS A 167 -28.51 -13.41 17.69
N PRO A 168 -29.55 -13.86 18.41
CA PRO A 168 -30.93 -13.81 17.90
C PRO A 168 -31.51 -12.39 17.80
N GLN A 169 -30.88 -11.41 18.47
CA GLN A 169 -31.23 -10.00 18.38
C GLN A 169 -30.04 -9.24 17.79
N LEU A 170 -30.25 -8.62 16.64
CA LEU A 170 -29.25 -7.85 15.91
C LEU A 170 -29.53 -6.36 16.08
N SER A 171 -28.48 -5.55 16.25
CA SER A 171 -28.58 -4.11 16.04
C SER A 171 -28.80 -3.77 14.56
N ASP A 172 -29.24 -2.56 14.26
CA ASP A 172 -29.42 -2.10 12.87
C ASP A 172 -28.10 -2.20 12.07
N GLU A 173 -26.97 -1.84 12.67
CA GLU A 173 -25.64 -1.95 12.06
C GLU A 173 -25.25 -3.42 11.78
N GLN A 174 -25.50 -4.33 12.73
CA GLN A 174 -25.25 -5.76 12.54
C GLN A 174 -26.15 -6.34 11.45
N MET A 175 -27.41 -5.93 11.40
CA MET A 175 -28.35 -6.33 10.36
C MET A 175 -27.90 -5.86 8.98
N GLU A 176 -27.40 -4.63 8.85
CA GLU A 176 -26.83 -4.11 7.61
C GLU A 176 -25.61 -4.93 7.15
N LEU A 177 -24.67 -5.21 8.06
CA LEU A 177 -23.51 -6.04 7.77
C LEU A 177 -23.90 -7.46 7.36
N VAL A 178 -24.85 -8.09 8.05
CA VAL A 178 -25.38 -9.41 7.70
C VAL A 178 -25.97 -9.41 6.28
N GLN A 179 -26.77 -8.41 5.94
CA GLN A 179 -27.34 -8.27 4.59
C GLN A 179 -26.23 -8.08 3.53
N ALA A 180 -25.21 -7.28 3.84
CA ALA A 180 -24.07 -7.08 2.94
C ALA A 180 -23.26 -8.38 2.74
N ILE A 181 -23.08 -9.20 3.79
CA ILE A 181 -22.43 -10.52 3.70
C ILE A 181 -23.27 -11.45 2.81
N GLN A 182 -24.58 -11.54 3.05
CA GLN A 182 -25.49 -12.37 2.24
C GLN A 182 -25.49 -11.94 0.77
N ALA A 183 -25.47 -10.64 0.49
CA ALA A 183 -25.34 -10.13 -0.88
C ALA A 183 -23.98 -10.48 -1.51
N ALA A 184 -22.89 -10.48 -0.73
CA ALA A 184 -21.58 -10.90 -1.23
C ALA A 184 -21.53 -12.40 -1.55
N LEU A 185 -22.13 -13.24 -0.68
CA LEU A 185 -22.27 -14.69 -0.90
C LEU A 185 -23.12 -14.98 -2.15
N ALA A 186 -24.27 -14.32 -2.29
CA ALA A 186 -25.15 -14.47 -3.46
C ALA A 186 -24.44 -14.09 -4.77
N ASN A 187 -23.55 -13.10 -4.72
CA ASN A 187 -22.72 -12.67 -5.86
C ASN A 187 -21.42 -13.50 -6.02
N GLN A 188 -21.28 -14.63 -5.31
CA GLN A 188 -20.10 -15.51 -5.37
C GLN A 188 -18.77 -14.80 -5.05
N ASN A 189 -18.82 -13.74 -4.22
CA ASN A 189 -17.64 -12.96 -3.84
C ASN A 189 -17.20 -13.30 -2.41
N GLY A 190 -16.56 -14.46 -2.25
CA GLY A 190 -16.09 -14.99 -0.96
C GLY A 190 -15.08 -14.08 -0.27
N ASN A 191 -14.20 -13.43 -1.03
CA ASN A 191 -13.27 -12.46 -0.47
C ASN A 191 -14.00 -11.31 0.25
N LYS A 192 -14.97 -10.67 -0.42
CA LYS A 192 -15.77 -9.60 0.17
C LYS A 192 -16.63 -10.11 1.33
N ALA A 193 -17.23 -11.30 1.19
CA ALA A 193 -18.04 -11.90 2.25
C ALA A 193 -17.21 -12.12 3.53
N ARG A 194 -15.96 -12.58 3.40
CA ARG A 194 -15.04 -12.79 4.51
C ARG A 194 -14.63 -11.48 5.18
N ASP A 195 -14.26 -10.47 4.39
CA ASP A 195 -13.88 -9.16 4.94
C ASP A 195 -15.03 -8.53 5.75
N LEU A 196 -16.27 -8.60 5.22
CA LEU A 196 -17.46 -8.11 5.92
C LEU A 196 -17.78 -8.93 7.18
N PHE A 197 -17.60 -10.25 7.15
CA PHE A 197 -17.80 -11.09 8.33
C PHE A 197 -16.79 -10.77 9.44
N LEU A 198 -15.52 -10.50 9.09
CA LEU A 198 -14.52 -10.08 10.06
C LEU A 198 -14.86 -8.71 10.69
N MET A 199 -15.47 -7.79 9.93
CA MET A 199 -16.00 -6.54 10.49
C MET A 199 -17.15 -6.80 11.46
N LEU A 200 -18.09 -7.69 11.10
CA LEU A 200 -19.21 -8.07 11.95
C LEU A 200 -18.73 -8.68 13.28
N SER A 201 -17.70 -9.51 13.26
CA SER A 201 -17.19 -10.21 14.44
C SER A 201 -16.31 -9.35 15.36
N THR A 202 -15.81 -8.21 14.86
CA THR A 202 -14.91 -7.31 15.61
C THR A 202 -15.57 -6.03 16.10
N SER A 203 -16.84 -5.77 15.75
CA SER A 203 -17.57 -4.59 16.21
C SER A 203 -17.75 -4.58 17.75
N PRO A 204 -17.19 -3.59 18.48
CA PRO A 204 -17.31 -3.51 19.93
C PRO A 204 -18.73 -3.11 20.32
N PHE A 205 -19.41 -3.96 21.09
CA PHE A 205 -20.76 -3.70 21.59
C PHE A 205 -20.82 -2.42 22.44
N PRO A 206 -21.82 -1.54 22.25
CA PRO A 206 -22.32 -0.75 23.36
C PRO A 206 -23.05 -1.70 24.30
N ILE A 207 -22.49 -1.93 25.49
CA ILE A 207 -23.22 -2.56 26.59
C ILE A 207 -24.37 -1.58 26.94
N PRO A 208 -25.63 -2.03 26.99
CA PRO A 208 -26.76 -1.18 27.41
C PRO A 208 -26.60 -0.68 28.85
#